data_AF-A0A7Y6GJ60-F1
#
_entry.id   AF-A0A7Y6GJ60-F1
#
_cell.length_a   1.000
_cell.length_b   1.000
_cell.length_c   1.000
_cell.angle_alpha   90.00
_cell.angle_beta   90.00
_cell.angle_gamma   90.00
#
_symmetry.space_group_name_H-M   'P 1'
#
loop_
_entity.id
_entity.type
_entity.pdbx_description
1 polymer ?
#
loop_
_entity_poly.entity_id
_entity_poly.type
_entity_poly.pdbx_seq_one_letter_code
_entity_poly.pdbx_strand_id
1 'polypeptide(L)'
;MILSIARLAARTVTTIVTVGRDTVVDTVRQARTVVEDALAEGERVVAGPAVDPEDAPTAEEIAEAAEAHEIARESYNEGSRGKRAARKTLDRAVTGIYNGWAVKWVQSSRREWDRDAIAAVFAELGREIPTRPAAPTLKLSRVVVEDQDAPELLAA
;
A
#
# COMPACT_ATOMS: atom_id res chain seq x y z
N MET A 1 -57.50 -14.19 -16.34
CA MET A 1 -57.08 -14.23 -14.92
C MET A 1 -55.59 -14.44 -14.70
N ILE A 2 -54.87 -15.20 -15.54
CA ILE A 2 -53.43 -15.47 -15.33
C ILE A 2 -52.55 -14.22 -15.50
N LEU A 3 -52.90 -13.32 -16.44
CA LEU A 3 -52.17 -12.07 -16.70
C LEU A 3 -52.28 -11.02 -15.58
N SER A 4 -53.33 -11.06 -14.74
CA SER A 4 -53.50 -10.09 -13.63
C SER A 4 -52.64 -10.46 -12.42
N ILE A 5 -52.46 -11.76 -12.15
CA ILE A 5 -51.62 -12.26 -11.04
C ILE A 5 -50.14 -11.96 -11.31
N ALA A 6 -49.67 -12.14 -12.55
CA ALA A 6 -48.29 -11.83 -12.94
C ALA A 6 -47.96 -10.34 -12.81
N ARG A 7 -48.87 -9.44 -13.18
CA ARG A 7 -48.69 -7.99 -13.02
C ARG A 7 -48.69 -7.54 -11.56
N LEU A 8 -49.49 -8.20 -10.72
CA LEU A 8 -49.52 -7.92 -9.29
C LEU A 8 -48.20 -8.36 -8.63
N ALA A 9 -47.72 -9.57 -8.91
CA ALA A 9 -46.44 -10.08 -8.41
C ALA A 9 -45.25 -9.21 -8.84
N ALA A 10 -45.21 -8.78 -10.11
CA ALA A 10 -44.18 -7.87 -10.60
C ALA A 10 -44.19 -6.52 -9.88
N ARG A 11 -45.38 -5.96 -9.58
CA ARG A 11 -45.49 -4.72 -8.81
C ARG A 11 -45.01 -4.91 -7.37
N THR A 12 -45.40 -5.99 -6.70
CA THR A 12 -44.98 -6.27 -5.32
C THR A 12 -43.46 -6.45 -5.22
N VAL A 13 -42.85 -7.17 -6.17
CA VAL A 13 -41.39 -7.35 -6.23
C VAL A 13 -40.69 -6.00 -6.47
N THR A 14 -41.17 -5.19 -7.42
CA THR A 14 -40.60 -3.86 -7.66
C THR A 14 -40.70 -2.96 -6.44
N THR A 15 -41.84 -2.96 -5.73
CA THR A 15 -42.01 -2.17 -4.51
C THR A 15 -41.09 -2.64 -3.38
N ILE A 16 -40.91 -3.95 -3.20
CA ILE A 16 -39.98 -4.49 -2.19
C ILE A 16 -38.53 -4.10 -2.53
N VAL A 17 -38.15 -4.18 -3.81
CA VAL A 17 -36.80 -3.81 -4.27
C VAL A 17 -36.55 -2.31 -4.12
N THR A 18 -37.52 -1.45 -4.43
CA THR A 18 -37.37 0.01 -4.24
C THR A 18 -37.29 0.37 -2.76
N VAL A 19 -38.15 -0.20 -1.91
CA VAL A 19 -38.10 0.04 -0.46
C VAL A 19 -36.79 -0.49 0.14
N GLY A 20 -36.30 -1.65 -0.30
CA GLY A 20 -35.00 -2.17 0.10
C GLY A 20 -33.83 -1.29 -0.35
N ARG A 21 -33.91 -0.72 -1.56
CA ARG A 21 -32.91 0.22 -2.06
C ARG A 21 -32.91 1.53 -1.28
N ASP A 22 -34.10 2.09 -1.01
CA ASP A 22 -34.24 3.37 -0.31
C ASP A 22 -33.77 3.24 1.15
N THR A 23 -34.09 2.14 1.82
CA THR A 23 -33.59 1.84 3.17
C THR A 23 -32.07 1.68 3.22
N VAL A 24 -31.45 1.02 2.23
CA VAL A 24 -29.98 0.93 2.14
C VAL A 24 -29.36 2.29 1.88
N VAL A 25 -29.94 3.10 0.97
CA VAL A 25 -29.45 4.45 0.67
C VAL A 25 -29.55 5.37 1.89
N ASP A 26 -30.66 5.30 2.63
CA ASP A 26 -30.84 6.10 3.86
C ASP A 26 -29.91 5.64 4.97
N THR A 27 -29.67 4.32 5.11
CA THR A 27 -28.70 3.78 6.09
C THR A 27 -27.29 4.23 5.75
N VAL A 28 -26.90 4.19 4.47
CA VAL A 28 -25.57 4.66 4.02
C VAL A 28 -25.44 6.18 4.19
N ARG A 29 -26.51 6.94 3.94
CA ARG A 29 -26.53 8.40 4.15
C ARG A 29 -26.40 8.72 5.64
N GLN A 30 -27.12 8.01 6.52
CA GLN A 30 -27.05 8.20 7.96
C GLN A 30 -25.70 7.75 8.54
N ALA A 31 -25.13 6.65 8.05
CA ALA A 31 -23.78 6.24 8.40
C ALA A 31 -22.74 7.26 7.95
N ARG A 32 -22.93 7.85 6.76
CA ARG A 32 -22.08 8.92 6.25
C ARG A 32 -22.15 10.17 7.11
N THR A 33 -23.34 10.62 7.53
CA THR A 33 -23.47 11.78 8.42
C THR A 33 -22.86 11.50 9.79
N VAL A 34 -23.02 10.30 10.35
CA VAL A 34 -22.37 9.92 11.62
C VAL A 34 -20.85 9.89 11.48
N VAL A 35 -20.32 9.42 10.36
CA VAL A 35 -18.88 9.42 10.08
C VAL A 35 -18.38 10.85 9.85
N GLU A 36 -19.12 11.69 9.12
CA GLU A 36 -18.80 13.10 8.92
C GLU A 36 -18.85 13.90 10.24
N ASP A 37 -19.82 13.63 11.11
CA ASP A 37 -19.94 14.22 12.45
C ASP A 37 -18.83 13.72 13.39
N ALA A 38 -18.47 12.44 13.33
CA ALA A 38 -17.36 11.87 14.09
C ALA A 38 -15.99 12.36 13.61
N LEU A 39 -15.86 12.67 12.32
CA LEU A 39 -14.68 13.33 11.74
C LEU A 39 -14.65 14.84 12.05
N ALA A 40 -15.81 15.45 12.33
CA ALA A 40 -15.96 16.84 12.74
C ALA A 40 -15.70 17.06 14.24
N GLU A 41 -15.54 16.00 15.03
CA GLU A 41 -15.02 16.12 16.39
C GLU A 41 -13.56 16.60 16.30
N GLY A 42 -13.40 17.91 16.53
CA GLY A 42 -12.24 18.70 16.13
C GLY A 42 -10.89 18.16 16.62
N GLU A 43 -9.85 18.56 15.88
CA GLU A 43 -8.46 18.29 16.20
C GLU A 43 -8.15 18.65 17.66
N ARG A 44 -7.91 17.63 18.49
CA ARG A 44 -7.54 17.81 19.90
C ARG A 44 -6.07 18.20 19.97
N VAL A 45 -5.82 19.50 20.07
CA VAL A 45 -4.49 20.04 20.36
C VAL A 45 -4.11 19.66 21.79
N VAL A 46 -3.13 18.77 21.93
CA VAL A 46 -2.53 18.39 23.21
C VAL A 46 -1.24 19.18 23.43
N ALA A 47 -0.84 19.36 24.68
CA ALA A 47 0.43 20.01 25.01
C ALA A 47 1.60 19.18 24.45
N GLY A 48 2.60 19.88 23.91
CA GLY A 48 3.87 19.31 23.51
C GLY A 48 4.72 18.88 24.72
N PRO A 49 5.91 18.29 24.48
CA PRO A 49 6.83 17.95 25.54
C PRO A 49 7.24 19.19 26.36
N ALA A 50 7.45 19.02 27.66
CA ALA A 50 8.01 20.07 28.50
C ALA A 50 9.48 20.27 28.14
N VAL A 51 9.87 21.51 27.83
CA VAL A 51 11.24 21.91 27.51
C VAL A 51 11.67 22.98 28.49
N ASP A 52 12.92 22.93 28.94
CA ASP A 52 13.52 23.99 29.76
C ASP A 52 13.58 25.28 28.92
N PRO A 53 13.15 26.44 29.44
CA PRO A 53 13.22 27.71 28.71
C PRO A 53 14.61 28.07 28.17
N GLU A 54 15.69 27.63 28.82
CA GLU A 54 17.06 27.87 28.36
C GLU A 54 17.47 26.99 27.16
N ASP A 55 16.78 25.86 26.98
CA ASP A 55 17.00 24.90 25.88
C ASP A 55 15.91 24.98 24.80
N ALA A 56 14.94 25.89 24.95
CA ALA A 56 13.85 26.03 24.00
C ALA A 56 14.36 26.62 22.67
N PRO A 57 14.05 25.98 21.52
CA PRO A 57 14.44 26.53 20.22
C PRO A 57 13.78 27.89 20.01
N THR A 58 14.50 28.78 19.33
CA THR A 58 13.99 30.09 18.95
C THR A 58 12.85 29.95 17.93
N ALA A 59 12.00 30.98 17.85
CA ALA A 59 10.90 30.98 16.88
C ALA A 59 11.38 30.87 15.42
N GLU A 60 12.56 31.42 15.13
CA GLU A 60 13.19 31.35 13.81
C GLU A 60 13.65 29.92 13.49
N GLU A 61 14.30 29.24 14.43
CA GLU A 61 14.70 27.82 14.26
C GLU A 61 13.49 26.90 14.09
N ILE A 62 12.39 27.14 14.82
CA ILE A 62 11.14 26.38 14.66
C ILE A 62 10.56 26.61 13.25
N ALA A 63 10.54 27.86 12.78
CA ALA A 63 10.01 28.20 11.46
C ALA A 63 10.83 27.57 10.33
N GLU A 64 12.16 27.65 10.41
CA GLU A 64 13.07 27.02 9.45
C GLU A 64 12.91 25.50 9.44
N ALA A 65 12.84 24.88 10.63
CA ALA A 65 12.65 23.43 10.75
C ALA A 65 11.29 22.98 10.19
N ALA A 66 10.22 23.76 10.40
CA ALA A 66 8.89 23.47 9.88
C ALA A 66 8.85 23.56 8.35
N GLU A 67 9.48 24.59 7.77
CA GLU A 67 9.59 24.75 6.33
C GLU A 67 10.40 23.61 5.69
N ALA A 68 11.56 23.27 6.26
CA ALA A 68 12.38 22.16 5.80
C ALA A 68 11.62 20.82 5.89
N HIS A 69 10.84 20.62 6.95
CA HIS A 69 10.00 19.43 7.12
C HIS A 69 8.92 19.32 6.03
N GLU A 70 8.23 20.42 5.70
CA GLU A 70 7.24 20.42 4.62
C GLU A 70 7.87 20.13 3.25
N ILE A 71 8.98 20.79 2.91
CA ILE A 71 9.70 20.55 1.65
C ILE A 71 10.11 19.07 1.53
N ALA A 72 10.64 18.48 2.61
CA ALA A 72 11.00 17.07 2.63
C ALA A 72 9.78 16.15 2.47
N ARG A 73 8.66 16.49 3.12
CA ARG A 73 7.40 15.74 3.02
C ARG A 73 6.86 15.75 1.59
N GLU A 74 6.86 16.90 0.94
CA GLU A 74 6.43 17.02 -0.46
C GLU A 74 7.31 16.21 -1.40
N SER A 75 8.63 16.35 -1.28
CA SER A 75 9.61 15.59 -2.07
C SER A 75 9.44 14.08 -1.89
N TYR A 76 9.21 13.62 -0.65
CA TYR A 76 8.92 12.22 -0.36
C TYR A 76 7.62 11.76 -1.03
N ASN A 77 6.56 12.57 -0.95
CA ASN A 77 5.27 12.26 -1.53
C ASN A 77 5.32 12.19 -3.05
N GLU A 78 5.98 13.15 -3.70
CA GLU A 78 6.23 13.14 -5.13
C GLU A 78 7.04 11.91 -5.54
N GLY A 79 8.16 11.64 -4.86
CA GLY A 79 8.97 10.45 -5.09
C GLY A 79 8.18 9.15 -4.90
N SER A 80 7.28 9.10 -3.91
CA SER A 80 6.40 7.95 -3.64
C SER A 80 5.36 7.78 -4.75
N ARG A 81 4.76 8.87 -5.25
CA ARG A 81 3.86 8.85 -6.42
C ARG A 81 4.61 8.39 -7.67
N GLY A 82 5.81 8.90 -7.91
CA GLY A 82 6.70 8.48 -8.99
C GLY A 82 7.05 6.99 -8.91
N LYS A 83 7.41 6.49 -7.73
CA LYS A 83 7.65 5.05 -7.48
C LYS A 83 6.43 4.21 -7.81
N ARG A 84 5.23 4.60 -7.36
CA ARG A 84 3.98 3.88 -7.69
C ARG A 84 3.71 3.87 -9.19
N ALA A 85 3.91 5.00 -9.87
CA ALA A 85 3.73 5.11 -11.31
C ALA A 85 4.73 4.22 -12.07
N ALA A 86 6.02 4.28 -11.72
CA ALA A 86 7.06 3.43 -12.30
C ALA A 86 6.79 1.94 -12.07
N ARG A 87 6.31 1.58 -10.87
CA ARG A 87 6.00 0.20 -10.49
C ARG A 87 4.94 -0.43 -11.40
N LYS A 88 3.92 0.32 -11.84
CA LYS A 88 2.90 -0.15 -12.80
C LYS A 88 3.51 -0.64 -14.13
N THR A 89 4.64 -0.06 -14.53
CA THR A 89 5.38 -0.49 -15.73
C THR A 89 6.32 -1.63 -15.40
N LEU A 90 7.10 -1.49 -14.33
CA LEU A 90 8.14 -2.45 -13.96
C LEU A 90 7.59 -3.81 -13.49
N ASP A 91 6.40 -3.87 -12.90
CA ASP A 91 5.78 -5.15 -12.49
C ASP A 91 5.42 -6.05 -13.68
N ARG A 92 5.33 -5.47 -14.89
CA ARG A 92 5.09 -6.23 -16.14
C ARG A 92 6.38 -6.55 -16.89
N ALA A 93 7.53 -6.02 -16.45
CA ALA A 93 8.80 -6.25 -17.11
C ALA A 93 9.30 -7.67 -16.84
N VAL A 94 9.74 -8.36 -17.89
CA VAL A 94 10.41 -9.66 -17.76
C VAL A 94 11.86 -9.42 -17.33
N THR A 95 12.51 -10.43 -16.74
CA THR A 95 13.94 -10.37 -16.44
C THR A 95 14.74 -10.10 -17.72
N GLY A 96 15.61 -9.09 -17.71
CA GLY A 96 16.36 -8.65 -18.90
C GLY A 96 17.15 -7.36 -18.67
N ILE A 97 17.79 -6.84 -19.72
CA ILE A 97 18.49 -5.55 -19.71
C ILE A 97 17.72 -4.55 -20.59
N TYR A 98 17.43 -3.38 -20.05
CA TYR A 98 16.67 -2.31 -20.71
C TYR A 98 17.41 -0.98 -20.54
N ASN A 99 17.93 -0.39 -21.63
CA ASN A 99 18.57 0.93 -21.62
C ASN A 99 19.57 1.13 -20.45
N GLY A 100 20.47 0.16 -20.24
CA GLY A 100 21.47 0.22 -19.17
C GLY A 100 20.96 -0.17 -17.77
N TRP A 101 19.73 -0.70 -17.66
CA TRP A 101 19.17 -1.22 -16.42
C TRP A 101 18.93 -2.72 -16.51
N ALA A 102 19.52 -3.48 -15.59
CA ALA A 102 19.19 -4.88 -15.42
C ALA A 102 17.97 -5.03 -14.50
N VAL A 103 16.94 -5.68 -15.01
CA VAL A 103 15.71 -6.05 -14.31
C VAL A 103 15.80 -7.53 -13.93
N LYS A 104 15.72 -7.85 -12.65
CA LYS A 104 15.74 -9.23 -12.15
C LYS A 104 14.63 -9.46 -11.13
N TRP A 105 13.87 -10.54 -11.30
CA TRP A 105 12.93 -11.04 -10.30
C TRP A 105 13.64 -12.02 -9.39
N VAL A 106 13.85 -11.66 -8.13
CA VAL A 106 14.64 -12.45 -7.17
C VAL A 106 13.76 -12.84 -6.01
N GLN A 107 13.66 -14.13 -5.71
CA GLN A 107 12.90 -14.60 -4.56
C GLN A 107 13.29 -13.86 -3.27
N SER A 108 12.30 -13.34 -2.53
CA SER A 108 12.58 -12.77 -1.21
C SER A 108 13.20 -13.86 -0.34
N SER A 109 14.27 -13.52 0.37
CA SER A 109 14.86 -14.41 1.38
C SER A 109 14.07 -14.38 2.70
N ARG A 110 13.10 -13.46 2.84
CA ARG A 110 12.27 -13.33 4.05
C ARG A 110 11.06 -14.25 3.97
N ARG A 111 10.99 -15.19 4.89
CA ARG A 111 9.79 -15.96 5.24
C ARG A 111 9.39 -15.52 6.63
N GLU A 112 8.24 -14.88 6.79
CA GLU A 112 7.76 -14.48 8.11
C GLU A 112 6.54 -15.34 8.45
N TRP A 113 6.75 -16.21 9.43
CA TRP A 113 5.80 -17.17 9.96
C TRP A 113 5.58 -16.79 11.41
N ASP A 114 4.37 -17.02 11.93
CA ASP A 114 4.07 -16.87 13.36
C ASP A 114 4.94 -17.87 14.15
N ARG A 115 6.11 -17.40 14.55
CA ARG A 115 7.19 -18.25 15.05
C ARG A 115 6.80 -18.95 16.33
N ASP A 116 6.09 -18.25 17.19
CA ASP A 116 5.83 -18.72 18.53
C ASP A 116 4.68 -19.74 18.52
N ALA A 117 3.63 -19.49 17.74
CA ALA A 117 2.55 -20.45 17.55
C ALA A 117 3.01 -21.72 16.82
N ILE A 118 3.89 -21.59 15.82
CA ILE A 118 4.37 -22.73 15.04
C ILE A 118 5.44 -23.52 15.81
N ALA A 119 6.30 -22.85 16.59
CA ALA A 119 7.26 -23.50 17.47
C ALA A 119 6.57 -24.30 18.58
N ALA A 120 5.51 -23.77 19.18
CA ALA A 120 4.74 -24.48 20.20
C ALA A 120 4.15 -25.80 19.65
N VAL A 121 3.53 -25.75 18.48
CA VAL A 121 2.84 -26.91 17.87
C VAL A 121 3.83 -27.98 17.37
N PHE A 122 4.95 -27.59 16.76
CA PHE A 122 5.94 -28.55 16.28
C PHE A 122 6.82 -29.15 17.41
N ALA A 123 7.03 -28.40 18.50
CA ALA A 123 7.66 -28.92 19.72
C ALA A 123 6.79 -29.97 20.42
N GLU A 124 5.47 -29.77 20.51
CA GLU A 124 4.54 -30.79 21.02
C GLU A 124 4.54 -32.07 20.16
N LEU A 125 4.68 -31.92 18.84
CA LEU A 125 4.68 -33.03 17.89
C LEU A 125 6.06 -33.68 17.69
N GLY A 126 7.13 -33.14 18.27
CA GLY A 126 8.50 -33.64 18.15
C GLY A 126 9.05 -33.63 16.72
N ARG A 127 8.59 -32.68 15.87
CA ARG A 127 8.97 -32.61 14.44
C ARG A 127 9.53 -31.25 14.08
N GLU A 128 10.25 -31.19 12.96
CA GLU A 128 10.84 -29.95 12.44
C GLU A 128 9.89 -29.23 11.47
N ILE A 129 9.90 -27.89 11.50
CA ILE A 129 8.94 -27.02 10.78
C ILE A 129 9.28 -26.91 9.27
N PRO A 130 8.36 -27.28 8.35
CA PRO A 130 8.60 -27.16 6.91
C PRO A 130 8.28 -25.76 6.37
N THR A 131 9.11 -25.24 5.46
CA THR A 131 9.05 -23.84 5.02
C THR A 131 8.99 -23.70 3.48
N ARG A 132 8.27 -22.68 2.94
CA ARG A 132 7.97 -22.50 1.49
C ARG A 132 8.59 -21.22 0.90
N PRO A 133 9.26 -21.22 -0.27
CA PRO A 133 10.15 -20.12 -0.62
C PRO A 133 9.34 -18.88 -1.04
N ALA A 134 9.80 -17.68 -0.66
CA ALA A 134 8.95 -16.48 -0.63
C ALA A 134 8.60 -15.93 -2.03
N ALA A 135 7.79 -14.88 -2.14
CA ALA A 135 7.49 -14.26 -3.43
C ALA A 135 8.73 -13.54 -4.03
N PRO A 136 8.90 -13.54 -5.35
CA PRO A 136 9.97 -12.79 -6.00
C PRO A 136 9.79 -11.27 -5.86
N THR A 137 10.87 -10.63 -5.44
CA THR A 137 11.05 -9.18 -5.34
C THR A 137 11.80 -8.69 -6.57
N LEU A 138 11.27 -7.63 -7.18
CA LEU A 138 11.92 -6.91 -8.27
C LEU A 138 13.19 -6.22 -7.76
N LYS A 139 14.35 -6.58 -8.32
CA LYS A 139 15.61 -5.86 -8.14
C LYS A 139 16.00 -5.16 -9.44
N LEU A 140 16.32 -3.88 -9.32
CA LEU A 140 16.84 -3.04 -10.40
C LEU A 140 18.28 -2.69 -10.08
N SER A 141 19.17 -2.88 -11.04
CA SER A 141 20.56 -2.44 -10.93
C SER A 141 21.00 -1.76 -12.22
N ARG A 142 21.76 -0.68 -12.10
CA ARG A 142 22.39 -0.06 -13.27
C ARG A 142 23.50 -0.97 -13.77
N VAL A 143 23.52 -1.23 -15.07
CA VAL A 143 24.63 -1.94 -15.71
C VAL A 143 25.69 -0.89 -15.99
N VAL A 144 26.78 -0.93 -15.22
CA VAL A 144 28.02 -0.28 -15.64
C VAL A 144 28.60 -1.22 -16.68
N VAL A 145 28.50 -0.84 -17.96
CA VAL A 145 29.21 -1.55 -19.02
C VAL A 145 30.66 -1.12 -18.89
N GLU A 146 31.47 -1.89 -18.17
CA GLU A 146 32.90 -1.85 -18.38
C GLU A 146 33.15 -2.47 -19.76
N ASP A 147 33.56 -1.61 -20.68
CA ASP A 147 33.82 -1.89 -22.09
C ASP A 147 35.15 -2.67 -22.21
N GLN A 148 35.18 -3.90 -21.70
CA GLN A 148 36.35 -4.79 -21.76
C GLN A 148 35.91 -6.09 -22.45
N ASP A 149 36.55 -6.34 -23.60
CA ASP A 149 36.61 -7.58 -24.38
C ASP A 149 35.58 -7.78 -25.51
N ALA A 150 35.72 -6.94 -26.54
CA ALA A 150 35.44 -7.35 -27.92
C ALA A 150 36.54 -6.81 -28.86
N PRO A 151 37.61 -7.59 -29.08
CA PRO A 151 37.78 -8.13 -30.43
C PRO A 151 38.52 -9.48 -30.46
N GLU A 152 37.83 -10.63 -30.52
CA GLU A 152 38.48 -11.86 -31.00
C GLU A 152 37.55 -12.93 -31.61
N LEU A 153 36.30 -12.60 -31.95
CA LEU A 153 35.36 -13.55 -32.58
C LEU A 153 35.05 -13.25 -34.07
N LEU A 154 35.99 -12.62 -34.78
CA LEU A 154 35.95 -12.49 -36.25
C LEU A 154 37.20 -13.03 -36.96
N ALA A 155 37.96 -13.94 -36.33
CA ALA A 155 39.05 -14.64 -36.98
C ALA A 155 39.21 -16.08 -36.46
N ALA A 156 38.31 -16.98 -36.90
CA ALA A 156 38.58 -18.42 -37.08
C ALA A 156 37.49 -19.05 -37.96
#